data_AF-A0A250DQV1-F1
#
_entry.id   AF-A0A250DQV1-F1
#
_cell.length_a   1.000
_cell.length_b   1.000
_cell.length_c   1.000
_cell.angle_alpha   90.00
_cell.angle_beta   90.00
_cell.angle_gamma   90.00
#
_symmetry.space_group_name_H-M   'P 1'
#
loop_
_entity.id
_entity.type
_entity.pdbx_description
1 polymer ?
#
loop_
_entity_poly.entity_id
_entity_poly.type
_entity_poly.pdbx_seq_one_letter_code
_entity_poly.pdbx_strand_id
1 'polypeptide(L)'
;MNAGLRLVLSVLTWAVSIPVLNVLLTGLARRQVLTLTGTGVALVACALLLWAGLIYCWQVPATPSIARRVTYFIAYVTVMALLGLIGVWATFWATVAIHGL
;
A
#
# COMPACT_ATOMS: atom_id res chain seq x y z
N MET A 1 8.21 5.76 -22.06
CA MET A 1 7.90 4.74 -21.04
C MET A 1 6.50 4.21 -21.29
N ASN A 2 6.34 2.90 -21.44
CA ASN A 2 5.04 2.28 -21.68
C ASN A 2 4.10 2.49 -20.49
N ALA A 3 2.81 2.76 -20.73
CA ALA A 3 1.82 2.99 -19.68
C ALA A 3 1.76 1.86 -18.65
N GLY A 4 1.91 0.60 -19.10
CA GLY A 4 1.98 -0.57 -18.21
C GLY A 4 3.20 -0.57 -17.28
N LEU A 5 4.35 -0.07 -17.71
CA LEU A 5 5.55 -0.01 -16.87
C LEU A 5 5.40 1.05 -15.76
N ARG A 6 4.73 2.17 -16.07
CA ARG A 6 4.34 3.17 -15.05
C ARG A 6 3.38 2.56 -14.02
N LEU A 7 2.46 1.70 -14.45
CA LEU A 7 1.54 0.99 -13.55
C LEU A 7 2.29 0.10 -12.58
N VAL A 8 3.17 -0.75 -13.11
CA VAL A 8 3.99 -1.66 -12.32
C VAL A 8 4.86 -0.91 -11.32
N LEU A 9 5.53 0.17 -11.75
CA LEU A 9 6.36 1.00 -10.86
C LEU A 9 5.53 1.69 -9.77
N SER A 10 4.36 2.25 -10.09
CA SER A 10 3.49 2.87 -9.08
C SER A 10 2.99 1.86 -8.05
N VAL A 11 2.61 0.65 -8.50
CA VAL A 11 2.15 -0.43 -7.62
C VAL A 11 3.30 -0.95 -6.74
N LEU A 12 4.50 -1.13 -7.29
CA LEU A 12 5.69 -1.50 -6.52
C LEU A 12 6.05 -0.43 -5.50
N THR A 13 6.00 0.84 -5.90
CA THR A 13 6.27 1.97 -5.00
C THR A 13 5.28 1.97 -3.85
N TRP A 14 3.99 1.79 -4.13
CA TRP A 14 2.95 1.65 -3.11
C TRP A 14 3.23 0.46 -2.17
N ALA A 15 3.59 -0.70 -2.70
CA ALA A 15 3.88 -1.89 -1.90
C ALA A 15 5.11 -1.71 -0.99
N VAL A 16 6.18 -1.08 -1.50
CA VAL A 16 7.40 -0.76 -0.72
C VAL A 16 7.15 0.30 0.34
N SER A 17 6.18 1.19 0.11
CA SER A 17 5.81 2.22 1.08
C SER A 17 5.31 1.62 2.40
N ILE A 18 4.64 0.47 2.36
CA ILE A 18 4.08 -0.19 3.54
C ILE A 18 5.16 -0.55 4.58
N PRO A 19 6.19 -1.36 4.25
CA PRO A 19 7.25 -1.68 5.20
C PRO A 19 8.11 -0.46 5.55
N VAL A 20 8.35 0.46 4.61
CA VAL A 20 9.11 1.69 4.89
C VAL A 20 8.39 2.56 5.92
N LEU A 21 7.10 2.83 5.72
CA LEU A 21 6.28 3.58 6.68
C LEU A 21 6.24 2.88 8.03
N ASN A 22 6.12 1.56 8.07
CA ASN A 22 6.13 0.84 9.33
C ASN A 22 7.45 1.00 10.09
N VAL A 23 8.60 0.82 9.43
CA VAL A 23 9.91 0.98 10.06
C VAL A 23 10.10 2.42 10.54
N LEU A 24 9.71 3.41 9.74
CA LEU A 24 9.83 4.82 10.08
C LEU A 24 8.97 5.17 11.30
N LEU A 25 7.68 4.75 11.28
CA LEU A 25 6.74 4.98 12.38
C LEU A 25 7.21 4.27 13.65
N THR A 26 7.61 3.00 13.55
CA THR A 26 8.14 2.23 14.69
C THR A 26 9.39 2.89 15.28
N GLY A 27 10.29 3.40 14.44
CA GLY A 27 11.46 4.16 14.87
C GLY A 27 11.10 5.48 15.56
N LEU A 28 10.13 6.23 15.01
CA LEU A 28 9.64 7.47 15.61
C LEU A 28 8.92 7.24 16.95
N ALA A 29 8.14 6.16 17.06
CA ALA A 29 7.46 5.78 18.28
C ALA A 29 8.44 5.37 19.39
N ARG A 30 9.49 4.61 19.06
CA ARG A 30 10.56 4.30 20.03
C ARG A 30 11.31 5.54 20.52
N ARG A 31 11.49 6.54 19.66
CA ARG A 31 12.12 7.82 20.04
C ARG A 31 11.19 8.74 20.83
N GLN A 32 9.95 8.32 21.14
CA GLN A 32 8.90 9.15 21.77
C GLN A 32 8.58 10.46 21.04
N VAL A 33 9.03 10.60 19.79
CA VAL A 33 8.76 11.78 18.95
C VAL A 33 7.32 11.75 18.43
N LEU A 34 6.78 10.55 18.23
CA LEU A 34 5.43 10.34 17.73
C LEU A 34 4.70 9.29 18.57
N THR A 35 3.68 9.71 19.30
CA THR A 35 2.73 8.77 19.91
C THR A 35 1.90 8.15 18.79
N LEU A 36 2.27 6.94 18.36
CA LEU A 36 1.47 6.11 17.47
C LEU A 36 0.18 5.71 18.20
N THR A 37 -0.82 6.58 18.14
CA THR A 37 -2.18 6.27 18.58
C THR A 37 -2.89 5.45 17.50
N GLY A 38 -3.92 4.70 17.88
CA GLY A 38 -4.73 3.93 16.92
C GLY A 38 -5.27 4.79 15.77
N THR A 39 -5.51 6.07 16.02
CA THR A 39 -5.92 7.08 15.03
C THR A 39 -4.83 7.38 14.00
N GLY A 40 -3.55 7.41 14.38
CA GLY A 40 -2.44 7.61 13.45
C GLY A 40 -2.28 6.44 12.49
N VAL A 41 -2.43 5.21 12.99
CA VAL A 41 -2.43 3.99 12.16
C VAL A 41 -3.61 3.99 11.19
N ALA A 42 -4.80 4.37 11.66
CA ALA A 42 -6.00 4.48 10.81
C ALA A 42 -5.82 5.54 9.70
N LEU A 43 -5.21 6.69 9.99
CA LEU A 43 -4.91 7.72 9.00
C LEU A 43 -3.95 7.23 7.91
N VAL A 44 -2.89 6.51 8.29
CA VAL A 44 -1.93 5.93 7.34
C VAL A 44 -2.60 4.86 6.46
N ALA A 45 -3.45 4.02 7.04
CA ALA A 45 -4.23 3.03 6.29
C ALA A 45 -5.18 3.71 5.29
N CYS A 46 -5.90 4.75 5.71
CA CYS A 46 -6.76 5.55 4.82
C CYS A 46 -5.96 6.21 3.69
N ALA A 47 -4.79 6.77 3.97
CA ALA A 47 -3.92 7.37 2.97
C ALA A 47 -3.44 6.33 1.94
N LEU A 48 -3.06 5.12 2.38
CA LEU A 48 -2.69 4.02 1.49
C LEU A 48 -3.86 3.56 0.60
N LEU A 49 -5.07 3.49 1.15
CA LEU A 49 -6.28 3.15 0.39
C LEU A 49 -6.63 4.23 -0.65
N LEU A 50 -6.56 5.50 -0.26
CA LEU A 50 -6.74 6.65 -1.16
C LEU A 50 -5.71 6.62 -2.29
N TRP A 51 -4.45 6.33 -1.97
CA TRP A 51 -3.39 6.25 -2.96
C TRP A 51 -3.57 5.08 -3.92
N ALA A 52 -4.02 3.92 -3.44
CA ALA A 52 -4.42 2.81 -4.29
C ALA A 52 -5.60 3.17 -5.20
N GLY A 53 -6.60 3.90 -4.71
CA GLY A 53 -7.70 4.41 -5.53
C GLY A 53 -7.23 5.39 -6.61
N LEU A 54 -6.29 6.28 -6.27
CA LEU A 54 -5.70 7.23 -7.22
C LEU A 54 -4.93 6.53 -8.34
N ILE A 55 -4.15 5.49 -8.03
CA ILE A 55 -3.43 4.69 -9.04
C ILE A 55 -4.42 4.07 -10.03
N TYR A 56 -5.57 3.56 -9.55
CA TYR A 56 -6.62 3.02 -10.40
C TYR A 56 -7.28 4.11 -11.26
N CYS A 57 -7.67 5.23 -10.65
CA CYS A 57 -8.30 6.36 -11.35
C CYS A 57 -7.42 6.97 -12.44
N TRP A 58 -6.11 7.07 -12.19
CA TRP A 58 -5.18 7.67 -13.14
C TRP A 58 -4.83 6.75 -14.31
N GLN A 59 -5.01 5.44 -14.17
CA GLN A 59 -4.51 4.48 -15.15
C GLN A 59 -5.57 3.65 -15.86
N VAL A 60 -6.81 3.60 -15.36
CA VAL A 60 -7.91 2.98 -16.11
C VAL A 60 -8.46 4.00 -17.10
N PRO A 61 -8.23 3.80 -18.42
CA PRO A 61 -8.90 4.61 -19.44
C PRO A 61 -10.40 4.34 -19.32
N ALA A 62 -11.22 5.37 -19.55
CA ALA A 62 -12.67 5.25 -19.58
C ALA A 62 -13.08 4.19 -20.63
N THR A 63 -13.22 2.95 -20.18
CA THR A 63 -13.58 1.81 -21.02
C THR A 63 -15.10 1.80 -21.09
N PRO A 64 -15.70 1.79 -22.29
CA PRO A 64 -17.15 1.94 -22.45
C PRO A 64 -17.95 0.74 -21.89
N SER A 65 -17.31 -0.41 -21.71
CA SER A 65 -17.95 -1.60 -21.14
C SER A 65 -17.80 -1.68 -19.63
N ILE A 66 -18.90 -1.51 -18.90
CA ILE A 66 -18.99 -1.63 -17.43
C ILE A 66 -18.48 -3.00 -16.95
N ALA A 67 -18.83 -4.09 -17.63
CA ALA A 67 -18.41 -5.44 -17.25
C ALA A 67 -16.87 -5.59 -17.20
N ARG A 68 -16.17 -5.12 -18.23
CA ARG A 68 -14.70 -5.18 -18.31
C ARG A 68 -14.04 -4.29 -17.24
N ARG A 69 -14.63 -3.13 -16.96
CA ARG A 69 -14.18 -2.22 -15.89
C ARG A 69 -14.30 -2.86 -14.51
N VAL A 70 -15.39 -3.60 -14.25
CA VAL A 70 -15.57 -4.34 -12.99
C VAL A 70 -14.55 -5.48 -12.86
N THR A 71 -14.30 -6.24 -13.93
CA THR A 71 -13.26 -7.30 -13.89
C THR A 71 -11.87 -6.72 -13.63
N TYR A 72 -11.51 -5.62 -14.29
CA TYR A 72 -10.24 -4.92 -14.03
C TYR A 72 -10.16 -4.37 -12.61
N PHE A 73 -11.26 -3.84 -12.07
CA PHE A 73 -11.33 -3.38 -10.69
C PHE A 73 -11.10 -4.52 -9.69
N ILE A 74 -11.79 -5.64 -9.86
CA ILE A 74 -11.65 -6.80 -8.97
C ILE A 74 -10.22 -7.35 -9.04
N ALA A 75 -9.66 -7.51 -10.24
CA ALA A 75 -8.28 -7.96 -10.40
C ALA A 75 -7.28 -7.00 -9.73
N TYR A 76 -7.47 -5.69 -9.91
CA TYR A 76 -6.64 -4.67 -9.30
C TYR A 76 -6.71 -4.69 -7.77
N VAL A 77 -7.92 -4.72 -7.20
CA VAL A 77 -8.14 -4.80 -5.75
C VAL A 77 -7.54 -6.07 -5.19
N THR A 78 -7.70 -7.21 -5.87
CA THR A 78 -7.13 -8.50 -5.46
C THR A 78 -5.61 -8.43 -5.40
N VAL A 79 -4.96 -7.87 -6.42
CA VAL A 79 -3.50 -7.70 -6.46
C VAL A 79 -3.02 -6.75 -5.37
N MET A 80 -3.70 -5.61 -5.17
CA MET A 80 -3.37 -4.67 -4.10
C MET A 80 -3.56 -5.28 -2.71
N ALA A 81 -4.59 -6.08 -2.49
CA ALA A 81 -4.83 -6.79 -1.24
C ALA A 81 -3.72 -7.84 -0.98
N LEU A 82 -3.34 -8.62 -1.99
CA LEU A 82 -2.22 -9.56 -1.92
C LEU A 82 -0.90 -8.85 -1.58
N LEU A 83 -0.61 -7.75 -2.27
CA LEU A 83 0.59 -6.95 -2.00
C LEU A 83 0.56 -6.31 -0.61
N GLY A 84 -0.60 -5.83 -0.17
CA GLY A 84 -0.79 -5.34 1.19
C GLY A 84 -0.54 -6.42 2.23
N LEU A 85 -1.07 -7.63 2.02
CA LEU A 85 -0.86 -8.78 2.89
C LEU A 85 0.63 -9.16 2.96
N ILE A 86 1.31 -9.21 1.81
CA ILE A 86 2.75 -9.46 1.74
C ILE A 86 3.52 -8.35 2.45
N GLY A 87 3.11 -7.09 2.29
CA GLY A 87 3.70 -5.94 2.97
C GLY A 87 3.58 -6.05 4.48
N VAL A 88 2.39 -6.38 5.00
CA VAL A 88 2.15 -6.60 6.44
C VAL A 88 2.94 -7.80 6.95
N TRP A 89 2.96 -8.89 6.20
CA TRP A 89 3.74 -10.09 6.52
C TRP A 89 5.24 -9.78 6.60
N ALA A 90 5.80 -9.13 5.59
CA ALA A 90 7.20 -8.70 5.56
C ALA A 90 7.52 -7.74 6.70
N THR A 91 6.58 -6.85 7.01
CA THR A 91 6.69 -5.91 8.13
C THR A 91 6.74 -6.61 9.48
N PHE A 92 5.91 -7.64 9.67
CA PHE A 92 5.93 -8.48 10.87
C PHE A 92 7.29 -9.15 11.03
N TRP A 93 7.78 -9.83 9.99
CA TRP A 93 9.11 -10.48 10.01
C TRP A 93 10.26 -9.50 10.22
N ALA A 94 10.21 -8.32 9.60
CA ALA A 94 11.20 -7.28 9.81
C ALA A 94 11.19 -6.80 11.27
N THR A 95 10.00 -6.64 11.87
CA THR A 95 9.88 -6.25 13.27
C THR A 95 10.43 -7.32 14.21
N VAL A 96 10.13 -8.60 13.95
CA VAL A 96 10.70 -9.75 14.67
C VAL A 96 12.23 -9.78 14.53
N ALA A 97 12.76 -9.65 13.32
CA ALA A 97 14.20 -9.71 13.07
C ALA A 97 14.97 -8.54 13.70
N ILE A 98 14.41 -7.32 13.68
CA ILE A 98 15.07 -6.12 14.22
C ILE A 98 14.94 -6.05 15.75
N HIS A 99 13.82 -6.49 16.30
CA HIS A 99 13.49 -6.27 17.72
C HIS A 99 13.46 -7.53 18.58
N GLY A 100 13.67 -8.72 18.00
CA GLY A 100 13.85 -9.98 18.72
C GLY A 100 12.64 -10.43 19.54
N LEU A 101 11.42 -10.20 19.04
CA LEU A 101 10.19 -10.70 19.65
C LEU A 101 10.05 -12.23 19.51
#